data_AF-A0AA38NUZ6-F1
#
_entry.id   AF-A0AA38NUZ6-F1
#
_cell.length_a   1.000
_cell.length_b   1.000
_cell.length_c   1.000
_cell.angle_alpha   90.00
_cell.angle_beta   90.00
_cell.angle_gamma   90.00
#
_symmetry.space_group_name_H-M   'P 1'
#
loop_
_entity.id
_entity.type
_entity.pdbx_description
1 polymer ?
#
loop_
_entity_poly.entity_id
_entity_poly.type
_entity_poly.pdbx_seq_one_letter_code
_entity_poly.pdbx_strand_id
1 'polypeptide(L)'
;GIRVEFCKTHARAKRWEEEVVLVEEEMRRCTTSLEARARVWDERMNFEGPRADGMDLIQREGIRAYAASQADVYRRLKHRFIRLWE
;
A
#
# COMPACT_ATOMS: atom_id res chain seq x y z
N GLY A 1 37.53 -29.24 -0.97
CA GLY A 1 37.93 -28.22 0.03
C GLY A 1 36.75 -27.85 0.90
N ILE A 2 36.63 -28.46 2.09
CA ILE A 2 35.49 -28.30 3.01
C ILE A 2 35.26 -26.83 3.45
N ARG A 3 36.35 -26.06 3.60
CA ARG A 3 36.29 -24.63 3.97
C ARG A 3 35.56 -23.75 2.95
N VAL A 4 35.73 -24.03 1.65
CA VAL A 4 35.08 -23.25 0.59
C VAL A 4 33.58 -23.49 0.59
N GLU A 5 33.15 -24.75 0.76
CA GLU A 5 31.73 -25.08 0.85
C GLU A 5 31.09 -24.48 2.11
N PHE A 6 31.80 -24.47 3.26
CA PHE A 6 31.35 -23.79 4.46
C PHE A 6 31.16 -22.27 4.25
N CYS A 7 32.12 -21.59 3.62
CA CYS A 7 31.97 -20.16 3.35
C CYS A 7 30.77 -19.85 2.43
N LYS A 8 30.50 -20.70 1.43
CA LYS A 8 29.34 -20.54 0.54
C LYS A 8 28.01 -20.72 1.29
N THR A 9 27.89 -21.77 2.12
CA THR A 9 26.66 -22.01 2.88
C THR A 9 26.44 -20.92 3.94
N HIS A 10 27.51 -20.48 4.59
CA HIS A 10 27.45 -19.37 5.56
C HIS A 10 27.03 -18.04 4.89
N ALA A 11 27.62 -17.69 3.75
CA ALA A 11 27.24 -16.49 3.00
C ALA A 11 25.77 -16.54 2.52
N ARG A 12 25.30 -17.72 2.11
CA ARG A 12 23.88 -17.91 1.75
C ARG A 12 22.98 -17.72 2.96
N ALA A 13 23.31 -18.30 4.10
CA ALA A 13 22.55 -18.11 5.34
C ALA A 13 22.47 -16.63 5.74
N LYS A 14 23.60 -15.92 5.71
CA LYS A 14 23.66 -14.47 5.97
C LYS A 14 22.76 -13.66 5.03
N ARG A 15 22.77 -13.98 3.73
CA ARG A 15 21.86 -13.33 2.79
C ARG A 15 20.39 -13.63 3.10
N TRP A 16 20.04 -14.87 3.42
CA TRP A 16 18.66 -15.20 3.78
C TRP A 16 18.19 -14.43 5.03
N GLU A 17 19.07 -14.23 6.02
CA GLU A 17 18.77 -13.39 7.18
C GLU A 17 18.42 -11.95 6.76
N GLU A 18 19.19 -11.37 5.84
CA GLU A 18 18.93 -10.02 5.30
C GLU A 18 17.61 -9.97 4.50
N GLU A 19 17.36 -10.95 3.63
CA GLU A 19 16.16 -11.00 2.78
C GLU A 19 14.88 -11.12 3.61
N VAL A 20 14.89 -11.87 4.72
CA VAL A 20 13.73 -11.95 5.62
C VAL A 20 13.36 -10.57 6.17
N VAL A 21 14.35 -9.81 6.65
CA VAL A 21 14.15 -8.45 7.17
C VAL A 21 13.65 -7.50 6.07
N LEU A 22 14.18 -7.62 4.86
CA LEU A 22 13.74 -6.81 3.72
C LEU A 22 12.29 -7.11 3.33
N VAL A 23 11.88 -8.38 3.35
CA VAL A 23 10.51 -8.79 3.05
C VAL A 23 9.54 -8.23 4.11
N GLU A 24 9.86 -8.33 5.39
CA GLU A 24 9.03 -7.76 6.47
C GLU A 24 8.88 -6.24 6.33
N GLU A 25 9.96 -5.54 5.99
CA GLU A 25 9.92 -4.09 5.76
C GLU A 25 9.08 -3.75 4.52
N GLU A 26 9.15 -4.55 3.44
CA GLU A 26 8.34 -4.32 2.24
C GLU A 26 6.85 -4.60 2.49
N MET A 27 6.53 -5.60 3.32
CA MET A 27 5.16 -5.83 3.81
C MET A 27 4.64 -4.57 4.54
N ARG A 28 5.41 -4.02 5.48
CA ARG A 28 5.07 -2.79 6.21
C ARG A 28 4.91 -1.57 5.28
N ARG A 29 5.80 -1.41 4.30
CA ARG A 29 5.73 -0.33 3.31
C ARG A 29 4.51 -0.45 2.42
N CYS A 30 4.15 -1.66 2.00
CA CYS A 30 2.98 -1.91 1.19
C CYS A 30 1.69 -1.51 1.92
N THR A 31 1.48 -1.94 3.17
CA THR A 31 0.30 -1.54 3.95
C THR A 31 0.24 -0.03 4.17
N THR A 32 1.38 0.59 4.43
CA THR A 32 1.49 2.05 4.64
C THR A 32 1.14 2.82 3.37
N SER A 33 1.63 2.36 2.22
CA SER A 33 1.38 2.99 0.92
C SER A 33 -0.09 2.88 0.51
N LEU A 34 -0.76 1.76 0.83
CA LEU A 34 -2.19 1.59 0.58
C LEU A 34 -3.04 2.52 1.44
N GLU A 35 -2.69 2.69 2.72
CA GLU A 35 -3.34 3.67 3.60
C GLU A 35 -3.16 5.10 3.08
N ALA A 36 -1.94 5.46 2.68
CA ALA A 36 -1.66 6.78 2.12
C ALA A 36 -2.50 7.06 0.86
N ARG A 37 -2.63 6.06 -0.03
CA ARG A 37 -3.49 6.18 -1.23
C ARG A 37 -4.97 6.33 -0.87
N ALA A 38 -5.46 5.61 0.14
CA ALA A 38 -6.84 5.77 0.60
C ALA A 38 -7.11 7.21 1.08
N ARG A 39 -6.18 7.79 1.85
CA ARG A 39 -6.29 9.18 2.33
C ARG A 39 -6.33 10.21 1.21
N VAL A 40 -5.49 10.03 0.17
CA VAL A 40 -5.54 10.88 -1.03
C VAL A 40 -6.92 10.83 -1.69
N TRP A 41 -7.62 9.69 -1.66
CA TRP A 41 -8.99 9.61 -2.16
C TRP A 41 -10.00 10.26 -1.22
N ASP A 42 -9.82 10.16 0.11
CA ASP A 42 -10.68 10.86 1.06
C ASP A 42 -10.60 12.39 0.88
N GLU A 43 -9.40 12.93 0.66
CA GLU A 43 -9.18 14.35 0.38
C GLU A 43 -9.91 14.80 -0.89
N ARG A 44 -10.00 13.93 -1.90
CA ARG A 44 -10.71 14.20 -3.16
C ARG A 44 -12.24 14.21 -3.02
N MET A 45 -12.80 13.65 -1.94
CA MET A 45 -14.25 13.70 -1.68
C MET A 45 -14.78 15.13 -1.47
N ASN A 46 -13.91 16.02 -1.00
CA ASN A 46 -14.23 17.42 -0.71
C ASN A 46 -13.51 18.36 -1.69
N PHE A 47 -13.28 17.91 -2.93
CA PHE A 47 -12.59 18.72 -3.93
C PHE A 47 -13.37 20.01 -4.23
N GLU A 48 -12.80 21.15 -3.83
CA GLU A 48 -13.31 22.52 -4.04
C GLU A 48 -12.40 23.33 -4.98
N GLY A 49 -11.71 22.68 -5.91
CA GLY A 49 -10.83 23.35 -6.86
C GLY A 49 -11.58 24.06 -8.00
N PRO A 50 -10.88 24.79 -8.89
CA PRO A 50 -11.49 25.55 -10.00
C PRO A 50 -12.36 24.73 -10.96
N ARG A 51 -12.18 23.40 -10.98
CA ARG A 51 -13.03 22.47 -11.77
C ARG A 51 -14.36 22.14 -11.11
N ALA A 52 -14.56 22.47 -9.84
CA ALA A 52 -15.83 22.33 -9.14
C ALA A 52 -16.79 23.48 -9.45
N ASP A 53 -16.27 24.58 -10.00
CA ASP A 53 -17.08 25.74 -10.38
C ASP A 53 -17.96 25.40 -11.58
N GLY A 54 -19.28 25.48 -11.41
CA GLY A 54 -20.28 25.08 -12.40
C GLY A 54 -20.71 23.60 -12.39
N MET A 55 -20.26 22.79 -11.42
CA MET A 55 -20.80 21.43 -11.26
C MET A 55 -22.18 21.44 -10.58
N ASP A 56 -23.12 20.69 -11.16
CA ASP A 56 -24.41 20.43 -10.52
C ASP A 56 -24.26 19.47 -9.32
N LEU A 57 -25.24 19.48 -8.42
CA LEU A 57 -25.26 18.66 -7.20
C LEU A 57 -25.04 17.18 -7.48
N ILE A 58 -25.67 16.64 -8.53
CA ILE A 58 -25.57 15.23 -8.93
C ILE A 58 -24.12 14.87 -9.30
N GLN A 59 -23.43 15.75 -10.01
CA GLN A 59 -22.05 15.53 -10.42
C GLN A 59 -21.11 15.52 -9.21
N ARG A 60 -21.32 16.44 -8.26
CA ARG A 60 -20.56 16.52 -7.00
C ARG A 60 -20.77 15.27 -6.15
N GLU A 61 -22.00 14.81 -6.04
CA GLU A 61 -22.34 13.58 -5.31
C GLU A 61 -21.72 12.35 -5.95
N GLY A 62 -21.77 12.24 -7.28
CA GLY A 62 -21.13 11.15 -8.02
C GLY A 62 -19.62 11.09 -7.82
N ILE A 63 -18.93 12.24 -7.85
CA ILE A 63 -17.48 12.33 -7.59
C ILE A 63 -17.17 11.89 -6.16
N ARG A 64 -17.95 12.37 -5.18
CA ARG A 64 -17.79 11.98 -3.77
C ARG A 64 -17.98 10.47 -3.58
N ALA A 65 -19.05 9.91 -4.14
CA ALA A 65 -19.34 8.47 -4.07
C ALA A 65 -18.23 7.64 -4.73
N TYR A 66 -17.73 8.08 -5.88
CA TYR A 66 -16.62 7.41 -6.55
C TYR A 66 -15.33 7.47 -5.73
N ALA A 67 -14.96 8.64 -5.22
CA ALA A 67 -13.78 8.80 -4.37
C ALA A 67 -13.87 7.94 -3.09
N ALA A 68 -15.05 7.87 -2.47
CA ALA A 68 -15.31 6.98 -1.33
C ALA A 68 -15.12 5.50 -1.68
N SER A 69 -15.65 5.06 -2.82
CA SER A 69 -15.45 3.70 -3.31
C SER A 69 -13.98 3.38 -3.55
N GLN A 70 -13.22 4.32 -4.13
CA GLN A 70 -11.77 4.14 -4.33
C GLN A 70 -11.01 4.03 -3.01
N ALA A 71 -11.27 4.92 -2.04
CA ALA A 71 -10.65 4.86 -0.72
C ALA A 71 -10.90 3.51 -0.03
N ASP A 72 -12.13 3.01 -0.11
CA ASP A 72 -12.55 1.72 0.43
C ASP A 72 -11.85 0.53 -0.27
N VAL A 73 -11.66 0.56 -1.59
CA VAL A 73 -10.85 -0.46 -2.30
C VAL A 73 -9.43 -0.56 -1.73
N TYR A 74 -8.73 0.57 -1.54
CA TYR A 74 -7.38 0.56 -0.99
C TYR A 74 -7.34 0.05 0.45
N ARG A 75 -8.32 0.45 1.28
CA ARG A 75 -8.47 -0.07 2.64
C ARG A 75 -8.72 -1.57 2.67
N ARG A 76 -9.59 -2.09 1.81
CA ARG A 76 -9.83 -3.55 1.71
C ARG A 76 -8.57 -4.30 1.28
N LEU A 77 -7.81 -3.77 0.33
CA LEU A 77 -6.55 -4.38 -0.10
C LEU A 77 -5.53 -4.42 1.04
N LYS A 78 -5.41 -3.31 1.80
CA LYS A 78 -4.57 -3.25 3.00
C LYS A 78 -4.98 -4.31 4.02
N HIS A 79 -6.27 -4.39 4.37
CA HIS A 79 -6.75 -5.41 5.33
C HIS A 79 -6.51 -6.83 4.83
N ARG A 80 -6.65 -7.07 3.52
CA ARG A 80 -6.33 -8.38 2.93
C ARG A 80 -4.86 -8.74 3.09
N PHE A 81 -3.95 -7.79 2.87
CA PHE A 81 -2.52 -8.04 3.06
C PHE A 81 -2.13 -8.20 4.53
N ILE A 82 -2.70 -7.42 5.43
CA ILE A 82 -2.50 -7.61 6.88
C ILE A 82 -2.88 -9.04 7.27
N ARG A 83 -4.08 -9.52 6.90
CA ARG A 83 -4.51 -10.90 7.20
C ARG A 83 -3.70 -11.99 6.50
N LEU A 84 -2.98 -11.67 5.43
CA LEU A 84 -2.12 -12.63 4.73
C LEU A 84 -0.74 -12.73 5.37
N TRP A 85 -0.31 -11.68 6.07
CA TRP A 85 1.01 -11.55 6.69
C TRP A 85 1.00 -11.72 8.21
N GLU A 86 -0.19 -11.76 8.83
CA GLU A 86 -0.43 -12.41 10.12
C GLU A 86 -0.17 -13.91 10.05
#